data_AF-F2EDF9-F1
#
_entry.id   AF-F2EDF9-F1
#
_cell.length_a   1.000
_cell.length_b   1.000
_cell.length_c   1.000
_cell.angle_alpha   90.00
_cell.angle_beta   90.00
_cell.angle_gamma   90.00
#
_symmetry.space_group_name_H-M   'P 1'
#
loop_
_entity.id
_entity.type
_entity.pdbx_description
1 polymer ?
#
loop_
_entity_poly.entity_id
_entity_poly.type
_entity_poly.pdbx_seq_one_letter_code
_entity_poly.pdbx_strand_id
1 'polypeptide(L)'
;MATDSSYPVQFFHRGGGGDGQWCSLGAAYAAVRVLRPQGHSLVMYSGPDKQPHQSQRIVFAYPILAGDAFERLDGSTLSWAEQGSGDEFALCFLDEASCAAVCGAISPVTTALAALDGIADRLEGLRVAAAEVGASAAGGDIACRLAQLSLAPGP
;
A
#
# COMPACT_ATOMS: atom_id res chain seq x y z
N MET A 1 -10.38 -4.71 -13.79
CA MET A 1 -10.54 -6.16 -13.52
C MET A 1 -9.19 -6.66 -13.06
N ALA A 2 -9.06 -7.14 -11.82
CA ALA A 2 -7.82 -7.78 -11.38
C ALA A 2 -7.71 -9.11 -12.14
N THR A 3 -6.70 -9.23 -12.99
CA THR A 3 -6.44 -10.46 -13.73
C THR A 3 -6.04 -11.54 -12.72
N ASP A 4 -6.80 -12.64 -12.68
CA ASP A 4 -6.49 -13.85 -11.91
C ASP A 4 -5.26 -14.61 -12.46
N SER A 5 -4.55 -14.01 -13.40
CA SER A 5 -3.31 -14.51 -13.96
C SER A 5 -2.16 -14.38 -12.95
N SER A 6 -1.31 -15.39 -12.92
CA SER A 6 0.01 -15.34 -12.30
C SER A 6 1.08 -15.49 -13.37
N TYR A 7 2.20 -14.80 -13.21
CA TYR A 7 3.23 -14.67 -14.25
C TYR A 7 4.55 -15.27 -13.77
N PRO A 8 5.24 -16.07 -14.60
CA PRO A 8 6.50 -16.68 -14.21
C PRO A 8 7.58 -15.61 -13.98
N VAL A 9 8.32 -15.76 -12.88
CA VAL A 9 9.37 -14.83 -12.46
C VAL A 9 10.56 -15.58 -11.87
N GLN A 10 11.73 -14.97 -11.96
CA GLN A 10 12.85 -15.27 -11.06
C GLN A 10 12.84 -14.25 -9.93
N PHE A 11 12.77 -14.73 -8.68
CA PHE A 11 12.68 -13.88 -7.49
C PHE A 11 14.05 -13.68 -6.86
N PHE A 12 14.39 -12.44 -6.49
CA PHE A 12 15.64 -12.05 -5.88
C PHE A 12 15.43 -11.20 -4.62
N HIS A 13 16.39 -11.29 -3.71
CA HIS A 13 16.48 -10.50 -2.48
C HIS A 13 17.89 -9.95 -2.30
N ARG A 14 17.98 -8.76 -1.74
CA ARG A 14 19.21 -8.13 -1.27
C ARG A 14 18.95 -7.55 0.11
N GLY A 15 19.76 -7.92 1.10
CA GLY A 15 19.62 -7.40 2.45
C GLY A 15 19.87 -5.89 2.53
N GLY A 16 19.18 -5.21 3.45
CA GLY A 16 19.34 -3.79 3.71
C GLY A 16 20.75 -3.42 4.18
N GLY A 17 21.35 -2.40 3.56
CA GLY A 17 22.70 -1.92 3.89
C GLY A 17 23.63 -1.57 2.72
N GLY A 18 23.11 -1.32 1.51
CA GLY A 18 23.85 -0.76 0.37
C GLY A 18 24.84 -1.69 -0.33
N ASP A 19 25.54 -2.54 0.44
CA ASP A 19 26.64 -3.39 -0.04
C ASP A 19 26.25 -4.87 -0.20
N GLY A 20 24.95 -5.19 -0.05
CA GLY A 20 24.43 -6.55 -0.16
C GLY A 20 24.48 -7.08 -1.60
N GLN A 21 24.92 -8.33 -1.77
CA GLN A 21 24.81 -9.03 -3.05
C GLN A 21 23.37 -9.49 -3.27
N TRP A 22 22.87 -9.39 -4.51
CA TRP A 22 21.59 -9.99 -4.89
C TRP A 22 21.66 -11.52 -4.85
N CYS A 23 20.75 -12.11 -4.09
CA CYS A 23 20.58 -13.55 -3.93
C CYS A 23 19.30 -14.01 -4.61
N SER A 24 19.38 -15.09 -5.37
CA SER A 24 18.22 -15.71 -6.00
C SER A 24 17.44 -16.53 -4.97
N LEU A 25 16.13 -16.26 -4.86
CA LEU A 25 15.17 -17.01 -4.05
C LEU A 25 14.46 -18.13 -4.83
N GLY A 26 14.67 -18.19 -6.16
CA GLY A 26 14.14 -19.24 -7.01
C GLY A 26 13.06 -18.77 -7.99
N ALA A 27 12.62 -19.70 -8.84
CA ALA A 27 11.52 -19.47 -9.77
C ALA A 27 10.17 -19.51 -9.05
N ALA A 28 9.30 -18.56 -9.38
CA ALA A 28 7.98 -18.43 -8.78
C ALA A 28 6.97 -17.91 -9.80
N TYR A 29 5.72 -17.74 -9.37
CA TYR A 29 4.66 -17.11 -10.15
C TYR A 29 4.11 -15.92 -9.39
N ALA A 30 4.33 -14.71 -9.91
CA ALA A 30 3.93 -13.46 -9.29
C ALA A 30 2.49 -13.08 -9.66
N ALA A 31 1.73 -12.57 -8.69
CA ALA A 31 0.41 -12.00 -8.91
C ALA A 31 0.09 -10.95 -7.83
N VAL A 32 -0.89 -10.09 -8.10
CA VAL A 32 -1.47 -9.20 -7.07
C VAL A 32 -2.80 -9.79 -6.62
N ARG A 33 -2.98 -9.95 -5.30
CA ARG A 33 -4.18 -10.54 -4.69
C ARG A 33 -4.61 -9.80 -3.44
N VAL A 34 -5.87 -9.95 -3.07
CA VAL A 34 -6.37 -9.48 -1.78
C VAL A 34 -6.25 -10.63 -0.77
N LEU A 35 -5.36 -10.49 0.19
CA LEU A 35 -5.20 -11.42 1.31
C LEU A 35 -5.87 -10.83 2.55
N ARG A 36 -6.58 -11.65 3.34
CA ARG A 36 -7.09 -11.21 4.65
C ARG A 36 -6.13 -11.67 5.75
N PRO A 37 -5.79 -10.82 6.73
CA PRO A 37 -6.28 -9.46 6.95
C PRO A 37 -5.49 -8.34 6.23
N GLN A 38 -4.47 -8.68 5.43
CA GLN A 38 -3.43 -7.75 4.95
C GLN A 38 -3.86 -6.76 3.84
N GLY A 39 -4.97 -7.00 3.14
CA GLY A 39 -5.40 -6.20 2.01
C GLY A 39 -4.75 -6.63 0.69
N HIS A 40 -4.48 -5.69 -0.20
CA HIS A 40 -3.81 -6.00 -1.47
C HIS A 40 -2.34 -6.36 -1.22
N SER A 41 -1.88 -7.42 -1.84
CA SER A 41 -0.54 -7.98 -1.62
C SER A 41 0.03 -8.49 -2.94
N LEU A 42 1.32 -8.25 -3.14
CA LEU A 42 2.10 -8.92 -4.17
C LEU A 42 2.47 -10.30 -3.65
N VAL A 43 1.97 -11.35 -4.32
CA VAL A 43 2.10 -12.73 -3.89
C VAL A 43 2.90 -13.53 -4.90
N MET A 44 3.77 -14.38 -4.37
CA MET A 44 4.58 -15.31 -5.13
C MET A 44 4.10 -16.71 -4.80
N TYR A 45 3.72 -17.44 -5.84
CA TYR A 45 3.30 -18.83 -5.75
C TYR A 45 4.43 -19.77 -6.14
N SER A 46 4.44 -20.95 -5.52
CA SER A 46 5.19 -22.09 -6.04
C SER A 46 4.76 -22.37 -7.47
N GLY A 47 5.70 -22.85 -8.30
CA GLY A 47 5.36 -23.28 -9.65
C GLY A 47 4.26 -24.34 -9.68
N PRO A 48 3.57 -24.52 -10.82
CA PRO A 48 2.60 -25.59 -10.95
C PRO A 48 3.34 -26.91 -10.71
N ASP A 49 3.03 -27.58 -9.60
CA ASP A 49 3.47 -28.95 -9.41
C ASP A 49 2.94 -29.76 -10.60
N LYS A 50 3.76 -30.66 -11.14
CA LYS A 50 3.36 -31.53 -12.27
C LYS A 50 2.22 -32.50 -11.91
N GLN A 51 1.61 -32.37 -10.72
CA GLN A 51 0.52 -33.19 -10.23
C GLN A 51 -0.84 -32.46 -10.37
N PRO A 52 -1.84 -33.10 -10.98
CA PRO A 52 -3.13 -32.50 -11.34
C PRO A 52 -4.04 -32.12 -10.15
N HIS A 53 -3.59 -32.26 -8.90
CA HIS A 53 -4.37 -31.99 -7.69
C HIS A 53 -3.68 -31.09 -6.67
N GLN A 54 -2.52 -30.52 -6.99
CA GLN A 54 -1.84 -29.59 -6.09
C GLN A 54 -2.13 -28.15 -6.48
N SER A 55 -2.91 -27.47 -5.65
CA SER A 55 -3.08 -26.02 -5.73
C SER A 55 -1.75 -25.33 -5.47
N GLN A 56 -1.42 -24.32 -6.28
CA GLN A 56 -0.28 -23.44 -6.08
C GLN A 56 -0.28 -22.87 -4.65
N ARG A 57 0.87 -22.96 -3.96
CA ARG A 57 1.02 -22.46 -2.57
C ARG A 57 1.69 -21.11 -2.59
N ILE A 58 1.27 -20.19 -1.72
CA ILE A 58 1.97 -18.93 -1.48
C ILE A 58 3.32 -19.28 -0.82
N VAL A 59 4.42 -18.91 -1.47
CA VAL A 59 5.78 -19.07 -0.94
C VAL A 59 6.30 -17.75 -0.38
N PHE A 60 5.75 -16.63 -0.82
CA PHE A 60 6.06 -15.30 -0.30
C PHE A 60 4.88 -14.35 -0.55
N ALA A 61 4.63 -13.43 0.37
CA ALA A 61 3.61 -12.41 0.26
C ALA A 61 4.12 -11.10 0.83
N TYR A 62 4.03 -10.03 0.04
CA TYR A 62 4.38 -8.68 0.44
C TYR A 62 3.10 -7.82 0.45
N PRO A 63 2.66 -7.31 1.62
CA PRO A 63 1.55 -6.36 1.67
C PRO A 63 1.95 -5.08 0.95
N ILE A 64 1.10 -4.59 0.04
CA ILE A 64 1.35 -3.32 -0.64
C ILE A 64 0.92 -2.21 0.32
N LEU A 65 1.88 -1.44 0.79
CA LEU A 65 1.71 -0.38 1.77
C LEU A 65 1.72 0.99 1.09
N ALA A 66 1.18 1.98 1.80
CA ALA A 66 1.30 3.36 1.38
C ALA A 66 2.76 3.80 1.43
N GLY A 67 3.22 4.55 0.43
CA GLY A 67 4.62 4.96 0.30
C GLY A 67 5.54 3.93 -0.36
N ASP A 68 5.07 2.72 -0.67
CA ASP A 68 5.88 1.75 -1.41
C ASP A 68 6.24 2.28 -2.81
N ALA A 69 7.53 2.24 -3.12
CA ALA A 69 8.06 2.59 -4.43
C ALA A 69 8.38 1.32 -5.23
N PHE A 70 7.47 0.95 -6.12
CA PHE A 70 7.67 -0.11 -7.09
C PHE A 70 8.24 0.48 -8.39
N GLU A 71 9.46 0.08 -8.73
CA GLU A 71 10.19 0.58 -9.90
C GLU A 71 10.33 -0.48 -10.97
N ARG A 72 10.24 -0.05 -12.24
CA ARG A 72 10.45 -0.91 -13.40
C ARG A 72 11.74 -0.50 -14.09
N LEU A 73 12.77 -1.33 -14.00
CA LEU A 73 14.15 -0.93 -14.35
C LEU A 73 14.48 -1.10 -15.84
N ASP A 74 14.23 -2.29 -16.41
CA ASP A 74 14.63 -2.68 -17.78
C ASP A 74 13.43 -3.13 -18.65
N GLY A 75 12.22 -2.79 -18.21
CA GLY A 75 10.97 -3.23 -18.85
C GLY A 75 10.48 -4.61 -18.39
N SER A 76 11.36 -5.51 -17.97
CA SER A 76 11.03 -6.86 -17.51
C SER A 76 11.30 -7.10 -16.02
N THR A 77 11.93 -6.16 -15.33
CA THR A 77 12.29 -6.27 -13.91
C THR A 77 11.50 -5.28 -13.09
N LEU A 78 10.78 -5.79 -12.08
CA LEU A 78 10.10 -5.01 -11.04
C LEU A 78 10.91 -5.09 -9.75
N SER A 79 11.27 -3.94 -9.16
CA SER A 79 11.98 -3.87 -7.88
C SER A 79 11.27 -2.99 -6.87
N TRP A 80 11.43 -3.28 -5.59
CA TRP A 80 10.99 -2.43 -4.48
C TRP A 80 11.87 -2.63 -3.26
N ALA A 81 11.89 -1.64 -2.36
CA ALA A 81 12.48 -1.76 -1.04
C ALA A 81 11.36 -1.95 -0.01
N GLU A 82 11.54 -2.91 0.89
CA GLU A 82 10.66 -3.08 2.05
C GLU A 82 10.86 -1.92 3.02
N GLN A 83 9.74 -1.28 3.36
CA GLN A 83 9.74 -0.23 4.35
C GLN A 83 10.06 -0.79 5.74
N GLY A 84 11.06 -0.21 6.39
CA GLY A 84 11.45 -0.55 7.76
C GLY A 84 12.74 -1.36 7.86
N SER A 85 12.87 -2.46 7.11
CA SER A 85 14.10 -3.27 7.08
C SER A 85 15.14 -2.67 6.12
N GLY A 86 14.69 -2.03 5.04
CA GLY A 86 15.54 -1.62 3.93
C GLY A 86 15.98 -2.78 3.04
N ASP A 87 15.42 -3.98 3.23
CA ASP A 87 15.61 -5.10 2.31
C ASP A 87 15.05 -4.76 0.94
N GLU A 88 15.73 -5.18 -0.10
CA GLU A 88 15.31 -4.96 -1.47
C GLU A 88 14.94 -6.28 -2.15
N PHE A 89 13.94 -6.19 -2.99
CA PHE A 89 13.38 -7.32 -3.71
C PHE A 89 13.29 -6.99 -5.19
N ALA A 90 13.48 -8.01 -6.03
CA ALA A 90 13.30 -7.88 -7.46
C ALA A 90 12.66 -9.12 -8.07
N LEU A 91 11.79 -8.90 -9.05
CA LEU A 91 11.16 -9.92 -9.87
C LEU A 91 11.58 -9.71 -11.33
N CYS A 92 12.34 -10.66 -11.87
CA CYS A 92 12.65 -10.71 -13.29
C CYS A 92 11.59 -11.55 -14.00
N PHE A 93 10.76 -10.90 -14.82
CA PHE A 93 9.74 -11.56 -15.63
C PHE A 93 10.33 -12.12 -16.92
N LEU A 94 9.67 -13.12 -17.50
CA LEU A 94 10.08 -13.69 -18.78
C LEU A 94 9.95 -12.68 -19.94
N ASP A 95 8.95 -11.79 -19.85
CA ASP A 95 8.64 -10.84 -20.89
C ASP A 95 8.12 -9.51 -20.32
N GLU A 96 8.19 -8.50 -21.17
CA GLU A 96 7.82 -7.13 -20.85
C GLU A 96 6.32 -6.98 -20.51
N ALA A 97 5.44 -7.70 -21.20
CA ALA A 97 4.00 -7.58 -21.03
C ALA A 97 3.54 -8.15 -19.69
N SER A 98 4.15 -9.24 -19.25
CA SER A 98 3.94 -9.85 -17.93
C SER A 98 4.32 -8.89 -16.80
N CYS A 99 5.48 -8.23 -16.92
CA CYS A 99 5.90 -7.20 -15.97
C CYS A 99 4.92 -6.02 -15.96
N ALA A 100 4.57 -5.49 -17.14
CA ALA A 100 3.62 -4.39 -17.28
C ALA A 100 2.23 -4.71 -16.69
N ALA A 101 1.76 -5.95 -16.84
CA ALA A 101 0.49 -6.41 -16.27
C ALA A 101 0.51 -6.40 -14.74
N VAL A 102 1.59 -6.87 -14.10
CA VAL A 102 1.74 -6.82 -12.64
C VAL A 102 1.88 -5.38 -12.15
N CYS A 103 2.70 -4.55 -12.81
CA CYS A 103 2.81 -3.12 -12.47
C CYS A 103 1.47 -2.40 -12.60
N GLY A 104 0.69 -2.71 -13.64
CA GLY A 104 -0.66 -2.17 -13.85
C GLY A 104 -1.67 -2.62 -12.79
N ALA A 105 -1.46 -3.78 -12.15
CA ALA A 105 -2.25 -4.22 -11.02
C ALA A 105 -1.84 -3.56 -9.69
N ILE A 106 -0.57 -3.21 -9.52
CA ILE A 106 -0.04 -2.51 -8.34
C ILE A 106 -0.41 -1.02 -8.34
N SER A 107 -0.26 -0.34 -9.48
CA SER A 107 -0.45 1.11 -9.61
C SER A 107 -1.76 1.67 -9.03
N PRO A 108 -2.96 1.08 -9.28
CA PRO A 108 -4.19 1.60 -8.67
C PRO A 108 -4.22 1.40 -7.15
N VAL A 109 -3.57 0.36 -6.62
CA VAL A 109 -3.50 0.08 -5.18
C VAL A 109 -2.67 1.16 -4.48
N THR A 110 -1.46 1.43 -4.97
CA THR A 110 -0.60 2.47 -4.39
C THR A 110 -1.22 3.86 -4.51
N THR A 111 -1.89 4.15 -5.64
CA THR A 111 -2.64 5.41 -5.83
C THR A 111 -3.77 5.55 -4.82
N ALA A 112 -4.55 4.50 -4.59
CA ALA A 112 -5.65 4.52 -3.62
C ALA A 112 -5.14 4.70 -2.18
N LEU A 113 -4.02 4.06 -1.83
CA LEU A 113 -3.39 4.20 -0.52
C LEU A 113 -2.87 5.62 -0.29
N ALA A 114 -2.17 6.22 -1.26
CA ALA A 114 -1.70 7.60 -1.17
C ALA A 114 -2.86 8.61 -1.00
N ALA A 115 -4.00 8.35 -1.65
CA ALA A 115 -5.19 9.18 -1.48
C ALA A 115 -5.80 9.07 -0.07
N LEU A 116 -5.76 7.89 0.55
CA LEU A 116 -6.23 7.68 1.92
C LEU A 116 -5.34 8.38 2.94
N ASP A 117 -4.01 8.35 2.76
CA ASP A 117 -3.09 9.08 3.63
C ASP A 117 -3.33 10.58 3.58
N GLY A 118 -3.54 11.15 2.39
CA GLY A 118 -3.90 12.57 2.26
C GLY A 118 -5.22 12.94 2.96
N ILE A 119 -6.17 12.01 3.09
CA ILE A 119 -7.39 12.20 3.88
C ILE A 119 -7.07 12.19 5.37
N ALA A 120 -6.21 11.28 5.84
CA ALA A 120 -5.80 11.22 7.24
C ALA A 120 -5.09 12.52 7.66
N ASP A 121 -4.16 13.02 6.84
CA ASP A 121 -3.47 14.29 7.07
C ASP A 121 -4.44 15.47 7.11
N ARG A 122 -5.41 15.50 6.20
CA ARG A 122 -6.44 16.55 6.17
C ARG A 122 -7.32 16.50 7.42
N LEU A 123 -7.69 15.31 7.87
CA LEU A 123 -8.47 15.14 9.11
C LEU A 123 -7.68 15.59 10.32
N GLU A 124 -6.38 15.29 10.37
CA GLU A 124 -5.52 15.75 11.47
C GLU A 124 -5.36 17.27 11.48
N GLY A 125 -5.14 17.89 10.32
CA GLY A 125 -5.11 19.35 10.19
C GLY A 125 -6.42 20.00 10.64
N LEU A 126 -7.58 19.39 10.35
CA LEU A 126 -8.88 19.86 10.84
C LEU A 126 -9.03 19.73 12.36
N ARG A 127 -8.52 18.65 12.98
CA ARG A 127 -8.52 18.50 14.44
C ARG A 127 -7.65 19.55 15.12
N VAL A 128 -6.45 19.81 14.59
CA VAL A 128 -5.56 20.84 15.11
C VAL A 128 -6.20 22.23 14.98
N ALA A 129 -6.75 22.57 13.81
CA ALA A 129 -7.45 23.84 13.62
C ALA A 129 -8.65 23.99 14.57
N ALA A 130 -9.42 22.93 14.81
CA ALA A 130 -10.51 22.94 15.77
C ALA A 130 -10.03 23.12 17.22
N ALA A 131 -8.88 22.54 17.59
CA ALA A 131 -8.28 22.73 18.91
C ALA A 131 -7.78 24.18 19.11
N GLU A 132 -7.15 24.79 18.11
CA GLU A 132 -6.69 26.18 18.15
C GLU A 132 -7.86 27.18 18.20
N VAL A 133 -8.92 26.94 17.41
CA VAL A 133 -10.16 27.73 17.49
C VAL A 133 -10.86 27.52 18.83
N GLY A 134 -10.86 26.30 19.37
CA GLY A 134 -11.39 25.99 20.71
C GLY A 134 -10.62 26.67 21.83
N ALA A 135 -9.29 26.77 21.72
CA ALA A 135 -8.44 27.51 22.64
C ALA A 135 -8.66 29.04 22.55
N SER A 136 -8.92 29.56 21.35
CA SER A 136 -9.34 30.96 21.15
C SER A 136 -10.80 31.23 21.52
N ALA A 137 -11.64 30.20 21.65
CA ALA A 137 -13.07 30.29 21.97
C ALA A 137 -13.38 29.95 23.44
N ALA A 138 -12.36 29.84 24.31
CA ALA A 138 -12.53 29.87 25.76
C ALA A 138 -12.89 31.29 26.21
N GLY A 139 -14.09 31.76 25.87
CA GLY A 139 -14.51 33.12 26.21
C GLY A 139 -15.92 33.52 25.81
N GLY A 140 -16.82 32.56 25.59
CA GLY A 140 -18.21 32.89 25.28
C GLY A 140 -19.11 31.71 25.57
N ASP A 141 -19.40 31.50 26.84
CA ASP A 141 -20.37 30.52 27.32
C ASP A 141 -21.67 30.63 26.52
N ILE A 142 -21.91 29.62 25.67
CA ILE A 142 -23.09 29.52 24.82
C ILE A 142 -24.36 29.54 25.67
N ALA A 143 -24.31 29.03 26.91
CA ALA A 143 -25.41 29.12 27.85
C ALA A 143 -25.70 30.57 28.26
N CYS A 144 -24.67 31.39 28.45
CA CYS A 144 -24.82 32.81 28.78
C CYS A 144 -25.44 33.61 27.63
N ARG A 145 -25.05 33.32 26.38
CA ARG A 145 -25.65 33.94 25.18
C ARG A 145 -27.10 33.52 24.95
N LEU A 146 -27.44 32.25 25.18
CA LEU A 146 -28.81 31.76 25.08
C LEU A 146 -29.71 32.34 26.18
N ALA A 147 -29.19 32.52 27.39
CA ALA A 147 -29.90 33.19 28.48
C ALA A 147 -30.23 34.66 28.14
N GLN A 148 -29.34 35.38 27.47
CA GLN A 148 -29.58 36.76 27.04
C GLN A 148 -30.64 36.88 25.94
N LEU A 149 -30.71 35.91 25.02
CA LEU A 149 -31.76 35.85 23.99
C LEU A 149 -33.15 35.54 24.59
N SER A 150 -33.19 34.74 25.66
CA SER A 150 -34.44 34.40 26.35
C SER A 150 -34.99 35.51 27.24
N LEU A 151 -34.19 36.56 27.50
CA LEU A 151 -34.57 37.71 28.35
C LEU A 151 -34.90 38.98 27.55
N ALA A 152 -34.75 38.96 26.22
CA ALA A 152 -35.15 40.08 25.39
C ALA A 152 -36.69 40.14 25.32
N PRO A 153 -37.33 41.21 25.81
CA PRO A 153 -38.76 41.42 25.56
C PRO A 153 -38.92 41.67 24.05
N GLY A 154 -39.77 40.88 23.40
CA GLY A 154 -40.17 41.14 22.02
C GLY A 154 -40.84 42.52 21.89
N PRO A 155 -40.73 43.17 20.71
CA PRO A 155 -41.31 44.50 20.46
C PRO A 155 -42.83 44.52 20.62
#